data_AF-A0A2I0JVG8-F1
#
_entry.id   AF-A0A2I0JVG8-F1
#
_cell.length_a   1.000
_cell.length_b   1.000
_cell.length_c   1.000
_cell.angle_alpha   90.00
_cell.angle_beta   90.00
_cell.angle_gamma   90.00
#
_symmetry.space_group_name_H-M   'P 1'
#
loop_
_entity.id
_entity.type
_entity.pdbx_description
1 polymer ?
#
loop_
_entity_poly.entity_id
_entity_poly.type
_entity_poly.pdbx_seq_one_letter_code
_entity_poly.pdbx_strand_id
1 'polypeptide(L)'
;MVTDGYMRSAIDYFEVTRARPSLASTLLITTWSRLSFHGADFGWGQPVVSGPVALPEKEVILFLSHGKERKSINVLLGLPAPAMEIFEELMLQI
;
A
#
# COMPACT_ATOMS: atom_id res chain seq x y z
N MET A 1 8.72 5.44 15.40
CA MET A 1 8.09 4.17 15.81
C MET A 1 6.74 4.53 16.41
N VAL A 2 5.66 3.87 16.01
CA VAL A 2 4.32 4.12 16.56
C VAL A 2 4.19 3.40 17.90
N THR A 3 3.82 4.11 18.96
CA THR A 3 3.69 3.57 20.32
C THR A 3 2.22 3.53 20.75
N ASP A 4 1.90 2.76 21.81
CA ASP A 4 0.55 2.71 22.38
C ASP A 4 0.06 4.11 22.81
N GLY A 5 0.89 4.87 23.52
CA GLY A 5 0.55 6.23 23.94
C GLY A 5 0.28 7.18 22.77
N TYR A 6 1.03 7.05 21.66
CA TYR A 6 0.76 7.81 20.44
C TYR A 6 -0.59 7.44 19.84
N MET A 7 -0.92 6.14 19.77
CA MET A 7 -2.21 5.69 19.22
C MET A 7 -3.40 6.18 20.05
N ARG A 8 -3.30 6.16 21.39
CA ARG A 8 -4.35 6.72 22.27
C ARG A 8 -4.56 8.21 22.04
N SER A 9 -3.47 8.98 22.00
CA SER A 9 -3.53 10.42 21.72
C SER A 9 -4.13 10.72 20.34
N ALA A 10 -3.80 9.93 19.32
CA ALA A 10 -4.38 10.08 17.98
C ALA A 10 -5.90 9.81 17.97
N ILE A 11 -6.36 8.82 18.73
CA ILE A 11 -7.80 8.54 18.92
C ILE A 11 -8.49 9.71 19.62
N ASP A 12 -7.93 10.21 20.73
CA ASP A 12 -8.49 11.34 21.48
C ASP A 12 -8.56 12.60 20.62
N TYR A 13 -7.50 12.92 19.88
CA TYR A 13 -7.46 14.05 18.95
C TYR A 13 -8.54 13.92 17.86
N PHE A 14 -8.70 12.73 17.29
CA PHE A 14 -9.73 12.49 16.29
C PHE A 14 -11.14 12.63 16.87
N GLU A 15 -11.38 12.17 18.10
CA GLU A 15 -12.70 12.29 18.74
C GLU A 15 -13.11 13.74 18.94
N VAL A 16 -12.16 14.59 19.38
CA VAL A 16 -12.38 16.02 19.64
C VAL A 16 -12.55 16.81 18.34
N THR A 17 -11.68 16.58 17.36
CA THR A 17 -11.62 17.44 16.16
C THR A 17 -12.48 16.93 15.01
N ARG A 18 -12.73 15.61 14.95
CA ARG A 18 -13.26 14.88 13.78
C ARG A 18 -12.54 15.26 12.48
N ALA A 19 -11.29 15.74 12.59
CA ALA A 19 -10.54 16.27 11.47
C ALA A 19 -10.19 15.14 10.51
N ARG A 20 -10.38 15.41 9.21
CA ARG A 20 -9.90 14.54 8.14
C ARG A 20 -8.72 15.24 7.48
N PRO A 21 -7.50 14.71 7.59
CA PRO A 21 -6.35 15.31 6.95
C PRO A 21 -6.57 15.35 5.44
N SER A 22 -6.16 16.46 4.82
CA SER A 22 -6.12 16.56 3.37
C SER A 22 -5.13 15.53 2.83
N LEU A 23 -5.52 14.87 1.75
CA LEU A 23 -4.64 13.99 0.97
C LEU A 23 -4.16 14.67 -0.32
N ALA A 24 -4.35 15.99 -0.44
CA ALA A 24 -3.80 16.74 -1.57
C ALA A 24 -2.28 16.72 -1.51
N SER A 25 -1.62 16.42 -2.65
CA SER A 25 -0.17 16.35 -2.78
C SER A 25 0.51 15.46 -1.72
N THR A 26 -0.19 14.41 -1.28
CA THR A 26 0.28 13.49 -0.24
C THR A 26 0.39 12.10 -0.83
N LEU A 27 1.62 11.57 -0.83
CA LEU A 27 1.89 10.19 -1.22
C LEU A 27 1.55 9.24 -0.07
N LEU A 28 0.59 8.34 -0.31
CA LEU A 28 0.28 7.28 0.65
C LEU A 28 1.09 6.03 0.32
N ILE A 29 1.90 5.56 1.26
CA ILE A 29 2.60 4.28 1.13
C ILE A 29 1.94 3.27 2.06
N THR A 30 1.50 2.14 1.50
CA THR A 30 0.94 1.03 2.27
C THR A 30 1.61 -0.28 1.88
N THR A 31 1.78 -1.17 2.86
CA THR A 31 2.45 -2.45 2.67
C THR A 31 1.52 -3.60 3.04
N TRP A 32 1.30 -4.47 2.08
CA TRP A 32 0.49 -5.67 2.19
C TRP A 32 1.36 -6.93 2.17
N SER A 33 2.69 -6.80 2.16
CA SER A 33 3.62 -7.94 2.10
C SER A 33 3.48 -8.93 3.26
N ARG A 34 2.93 -8.48 4.38
CA ARG A 34 2.68 -9.29 5.58
C ARG A 34 1.28 -9.87 5.64
N LEU A 35 0.37 -9.47 4.75
CA LEU A 35 -0.97 -10.04 4.67
C LEU A 35 -0.91 -11.45 4.08
N SER A 36 -1.70 -12.36 4.63
CA SER A 36 -1.71 -13.79 4.28
C SER A 36 -2.64 -14.09 3.11
N PHE A 37 -2.54 -13.35 2.00
CA PHE A 37 -3.42 -13.55 0.85
C PHE A 37 -3.30 -14.94 0.20
N HIS A 38 -2.10 -15.53 0.22
CA HIS A 38 -1.88 -16.90 -0.29
C HIS A 38 -2.56 -18.00 0.55
N GLY A 39 -3.11 -17.67 1.72
CA GLY A 39 -3.81 -18.64 2.58
C GLY A 39 -5.26 -18.91 2.21
N ALA A 40 -5.83 -18.15 1.26
CA ALA A 40 -7.23 -18.29 0.86
C ALA A 40 -7.42 -19.46 -0.11
N ASP A 41 -7.55 -20.69 0.41
CA ASP A 41 -7.87 -21.88 -0.38
C ASP A 41 -9.30 -22.35 -0.05
N PHE A 42 -10.18 -22.32 -1.05
CA PHE A 42 -11.58 -22.72 -0.93
C PHE A 42 -11.84 -24.16 -1.40
N GLY A 43 -10.79 -24.93 -1.68
CA GLY A 43 -10.85 -26.30 -2.22
C GLY A 43 -10.40 -26.44 -3.67
N TRP A 44 -10.02 -25.34 -4.33
CA TRP A 44 -9.50 -25.32 -5.70
C TRP A 44 -8.02 -24.94 -5.78
N GLY A 45 -7.33 -24.86 -4.63
CA GLY A 45 -5.95 -24.43 -4.54
C GLY A 45 -5.82 -22.94 -4.20
N GLN A 46 -4.58 -22.49 -4.08
CA GLN A 46 -4.25 -21.14 -3.64
C GLN A 46 -4.35 -20.11 -4.76
N PRO A 47 -4.57 -18.82 -4.42
CA PRO A 47 -4.62 -17.75 -5.40
C PRO A 47 -3.27 -17.57 -6.09
N VAL A 48 -3.32 -17.49 -7.42
CA VAL A 48 -2.15 -17.23 -8.26
C VAL A 48 -1.71 -15.76 -8.11
N VAL A 49 -2.68 -14.84 -8.06
CA VAL A 49 -2.45 -13.40 -7.89
C VAL A 49 -3.44 -12.86 -6.86
N SER A 50 -2.97 -11.95 -6.02
CA SER A 50 -3.78 -11.21 -5.05
C SER A 50 -3.36 -9.75 -5.04
N GLY A 51 -4.32 -8.84 -5.11
CA GLY A 51 -4.07 -7.41 -5.13
C GLY A 51 -5.37 -6.62 -5.25
N PRO A 52 -5.29 -5.28 -5.21
CA PRO A 52 -6.46 -4.44 -5.44
C PRO A 52 -6.93 -4.55 -6.90
N VAL A 53 -8.24 -4.34 -7.10
CA VAL A 53 -8.91 -4.47 -8.42
C VAL A 53 -8.67 -3.24 -9.30
N ALA A 54 -8.52 -2.07 -8.69
CA ALA A 54 -8.31 -0.80 -9.38
C ALA A 54 -7.07 -0.09 -8.84
N LEU A 55 -6.44 0.72 -9.70
CA LEU A 55 -5.44 1.67 -9.26
C LEU A 55 -6.11 2.71 -8.34
N PRO A 56 -5.43 3.13 -7.26
CA PRO A 56 -5.96 4.18 -6.41
C PRO A 56 -6.13 5.48 -7.22
N GLU A 57 -7.23 6.19 -7.02
CA GLU A 57 -7.50 7.49 -7.68
C GLU A 57 -6.51 8.60 -7.25
N LYS A 58 -5.70 8.34 -6.23
CA LYS A 58 -4.72 9.26 -5.66
C LYS A 58 -3.33 8.63 -5.72
N GLU A 59 -2.31 9.44 -5.47
CA GLU A 59 -0.91 9.03 -5.34
C GLU A 59 -0.74 8.04 -4.18
N VAL A 60 -0.95 6.75 -4.47
CA VAL A 60 -0.87 5.66 -3.51
C VAL A 60 0.07 4.60 -4.07
N ILE A 61 1.03 4.19 -3.25
CA ILE A 61 1.96 3.11 -3.54
C ILE A 61 1.64 1.94 -2.62
N LEU A 62 1.47 0.78 -3.23
CA LEU A 62 1.15 -0.47 -2.56
C LEU A 62 2.25 -1.50 -2.80
N PHE A 63 2.88 -1.95 -1.71
CA PHE A 63 3.86 -3.02 -1.72
C PHE A 63 3.15 -4.36 -1.47
N LEU A 64 3.15 -5.24 -2.48
CA LEU A 64 2.50 -6.55 -2.47
C LEU A 64 3.55 -7.67 -2.34
N SER A 65 3.23 -8.73 -1.60
CA SER A 65 4.06 -9.93 -1.59
C SER A 65 4.02 -10.63 -2.94
N HIS A 66 5.19 -11.03 -3.45
CA HIS A 66 5.26 -11.86 -4.65
C HIS A 66 5.23 -13.35 -4.32
N GLY A 67 4.10 -14.01 -4.60
CA GLY A 67 3.93 -15.46 -4.52
C GLY A 67 4.17 -16.08 -3.14
N LYS A 68 4.13 -17.42 -3.10
CA LYS A 68 4.35 -18.22 -1.87
C LYS A 68 5.69 -17.94 -1.20
N GLU A 69 6.74 -17.70 -1.99
CA GLU A 69 8.10 -17.66 -1.50
C GLU A 69 8.52 -16.29 -0.94
N ARG A 70 7.73 -15.22 -1.19
CA ARG A 70 7.99 -13.85 -0.70
C ARG A 70 9.42 -13.34 -0.98
N LYS A 71 10.07 -13.86 -2.03
CA LYS A 71 11.46 -13.53 -2.40
C LYS A 71 11.59 -12.18 -3.10
N SER A 72 10.49 -11.65 -3.61
CA SER A 72 10.42 -10.35 -4.27
C SER A 72 9.17 -9.58 -3.81
N ILE A 73 9.16 -8.29 -4.13
CA ILE A 73 8.05 -7.39 -3.82
C ILE A 73 7.54 -6.81 -5.12
N ASN A 74 6.23 -6.88 -5.32
CA ASN A 74 5.56 -6.17 -6.40
C ASN A 74 5.16 -4.78 -5.90
N VAL A 75 5.48 -3.74 -6.66
CA VAL A 75 5.04 -2.37 -6.36
C VAL A 75 3.93 -2.01 -7.31
N LEU A 76 2.74 -1.76 -6.77
CA LEU A 76 1.61 -1.22 -7.51
C LEU A 76 1.47 0.26 -7.15
N LEU A 77 1.59 1.15 -8.13
CA LEU A 77 1.45 2.58 -7.92
C LEU A 77 0.76 3.25 -9.10
N GLY A 78 0.17 4.41 -8.84
CA GLY A 78 -0.32 5.33 -9.86
C GLY A 78 0.19 6.75 -9.58
N LEU A 79 0.80 7.38 -10.59
CA LEU A 79 1.20 8.78 -10.61
C LEU A 79 0.66 9.44 -11.88
N PRO A 80 0.63 10.78 -11.97
CA PRO A 80 0.40 11.47 -13.25
C PRO A 80 1.36 10.93 -14.33
N ALA A 81 0.88 10.78 -15.56
CA ALA A 81 1.64 10.12 -16.64
C ALA A 81 3.09 10.63 -16.82
N PRO A 82 3.37 11.95 -16.81
CA PRO A 82 4.75 12.44 -16.91
C PRO A 82 5.64 12.01 -15.73
N ALA A 83 5.06 11.88 -14.54
CA ALA A 83 5.78 11.44 -13.35
C ALA A 83 6.04 9.93 -13.37
N MET A 84 5.17 9.14 -14.01
CA MET A 84 5.38 7.69 -14.18
C MET A 84 6.60 7.38 -15.05
N GLU A 85 6.82 8.15 -16.12
CA GLU A 85 8.01 7.99 -17.00
C GLU A 85 9.31 8.21 -16.21
N ILE A 86 9.37 9.30 -15.46
CA ILE A 86 10.53 9.62 -14.61
C ILE A 86 10.73 8.55 -13.53
N PHE A 87 9.64 8.06 -12.92
CA PHE A 87 9.71 7.02 -11.91
C PHE A 87 10.33 5.73 -12.47
N GLU A 88 9.92 5.31 -13.67
CA GLU A 88 10.47 4.13 -14.33
C GLU A 88 11.98 4.29 -14.62
N GLU A 89 12.40 5.44 -15.16
CA GLU A 89 13.81 5.74 -15.40
C GLU A 89 14.67 5.69 -14.13
N LEU A 90 14.16 6.22 -13.02
CA LEU A 90 14.85 6.19 -11.73
C LEU A 90 14.97 4.77 -11.16
N MET A 91 13.94 3.93 -11.34
CA MET A 91 13.95 2.54 -10.87
C MET A 91 14.96 1.67 -11.62
N LEU A 92 15.25 1.97 -12.88
CA LEU A 92 16.25 1.25 -13.69
C LEU A 92 17.70 1.55 -13.30
N GLN A 93 17.94 2.58 -12.48
CA GLN A 93 19.27 2.98 -12.01
C GLN A 93 19.68 2.29 -10.70
N ILE A 94 18.80 1.48 -10.11
CA ILE A 94 18.97 0.77 -8.84
C ILE A 94 19.37 -0.69 -9.13
#